data_AF-A0A160VIP4-F1
#
_entry.id   AF-A0A160VIP4-F1
#
_cell.length_a   1.000
_cell.length_b   1.000
_cell.length_c   1.000
_cell.angle_alpha   90.00
_cell.angle_beta   90.00
_cell.angle_gamma   90.00
#
_symmetry.space_group_name_H-M   'P 1'
#
loop_
_entity.id
_entity.type
_entity.pdbx_description
1 polymer ?
#
loop_
_entity_poly.entity_id
_entity_poly.type
_entity_poly.pdbx_seq_one_letter_code
_entity_poly.pdbx_strand_id
1 'polypeptide(L)'
;MHQHEEQEEVYMVINGRGIIHIDGENISLQKGDFINVVPESKRALKAADDSDLIFICAGAVSTGKYPKSPNSKALIDDGIPDYDNVPPWYEGNEKIAEINQRLKNDREARKE
;
A
#
# COMPACT_ATOMS: atom_id res chain seq x y z
N MET A 1 -1.87 6.62 1.02
CA MET A 1 -1.05 5.58 1.67
C MET A 1 -1.94 4.38 2.00
N HIS A 2 -1.42 3.26 2.51
CA HIS A 2 -2.27 2.20 3.08
C HIS A 2 -1.59 1.43 4.21
N GLN A 3 -2.41 0.75 5.00
CA GLN A 3 -2.02 -0.22 6.04
C GLN A 3 -2.98 -1.42 6.00
N HIS A 4 -2.74 -2.42 6.84
CA HIS A 4 -3.57 -3.62 6.94
C HIS A 4 -4.08 -3.82 8.37
N GLU A 5 -5.16 -4.59 8.55
CA GLU A 5 -5.63 -4.97 9.89
C GLU A 5 -4.76 -6.06 10.51
N GLU A 6 -4.40 -7.08 9.73
CA GLU A 6 -3.69 -8.28 10.21
C GLU A 6 -2.59 -8.75 9.26
N GLN A 7 -2.72 -8.44 7.96
CA GLN A 7 -1.78 -8.94 6.96
C GLN A 7 -0.40 -8.32 7.13
N GLU A 8 0.58 -9.18 7.39
CA GLU A 8 2.01 -8.85 7.27
C GLU A 8 2.44 -9.09 5.82
N GLU A 9 3.29 -8.21 5.30
CA GLU A 9 3.78 -8.33 3.92
C GLU A 9 5.29 -8.28 3.84
N VAL A 10 5.87 -9.08 2.94
CA VAL A 10 7.29 -9.02 2.57
C VAL A 10 7.41 -8.66 1.11
N TYR A 11 8.12 -7.56 0.84
CA TYR A 11 8.46 -7.07 -0.49
C TYR A 11 9.85 -7.56 -0.87
N MET A 12 9.95 -8.39 -1.91
CA MET A 12 11.19 -8.98 -2.39
C MET A 12 11.55 -8.36 -3.75
N VAL A 13 12.55 -7.49 -3.80
CA VAL A 13 12.90 -6.75 -5.00
C VAL A 13 13.70 -7.65 -5.95
N ILE A 14 13.10 -8.05 -7.06
CA ILE A 14 13.71 -8.96 -8.03
C ILE A 14 14.51 -8.21 -9.10
N ASN A 15 14.17 -6.96 -9.39
CA ASN A 15 14.93 -6.07 -10.27
C ASN A 15 14.57 -4.60 -10.08
N GLY A 16 15.44 -3.71 -10.58
CA GLY A 16 15.15 -2.27 -10.59
C GLY A 16 15.45 -1.57 -9.26
N ARG A 17 14.95 -0.34 -9.14
CA ARG A 17 15.20 0.56 -7.99
C ARG A 17 13.99 1.45 -7.71
N GLY A 18 13.87 1.87 -6.46
CA GLY A 18 12.83 2.79 -6.04
C GLY A 18 12.91 3.12 -4.56
N ILE A 19 11.77 3.48 -3.99
CA ILE A 19 11.62 3.71 -2.56
C ILE A 19 10.34 3.03 -2.05
N ILE A 20 10.38 2.59 -0.80
CA ILE A 20 9.18 2.37 0.02
C ILE A 20 9.18 3.43 1.12
N HIS A 21 8.07 4.15 1.21
CA HIS A 21 7.80 5.08 2.30
C HIS A 21 7.06 4.32 3.40
N ILE A 22 7.61 4.25 4.61
CA ILE A 22 7.03 3.56 5.76
C ILE A 22 7.05 4.52 6.94
N ASP A 23 5.89 4.81 7.51
CA ASP A 23 5.73 5.60 8.76
C ASP A 23 6.52 6.92 8.80
N GLY A 24 6.61 7.62 7.67
CA GLY A 24 7.31 8.91 7.55
C GLY A 24 8.75 8.80 7.04
N GLU A 25 9.30 7.59 6.91
CA GLU A 25 10.66 7.36 6.44
C GLU A 25 10.70 6.83 5.00
N ASN A 26 11.66 7.31 4.21
CA ASN A 26 11.92 6.79 2.87
C ASN A 26 13.08 5.79 2.93
N ILE A 27 12.80 4.54 2.58
CA ILE A 27 13.77 3.46 2.50
C ILE A 27 14.05 3.16 1.03
N SER A 28 15.32 3.22 0.63
CA SER A 28 15.74 2.89 -0.73
C SER A 28 15.56 1.41 -1.02
N LEU A 29 15.13 1.10 -2.23
CA LEU A 29 14.94 -0.25 -2.75
C LEU A 29 15.87 -0.51 -3.92
N GLN A 30 16.49 -1.68 -3.93
CA GLN A 30 17.25 -2.21 -5.05
C GLN A 30 17.12 -3.73 -5.14
N LYS A 31 17.49 -4.28 -6.30
CA LYS A 31 17.53 -5.72 -6.52
C LYS A 31 18.24 -6.46 -5.38
N GLY A 32 17.57 -7.48 -4.85
CA GLY A 32 18.08 -8.31 -3.76
C GLY A 32 17.60 -7.87 -2.37
N ASP A 33 16.93 -6.72 -2.24
CA ASP A 33 16.37 -6.29 -0.97
C ASP A 33 15.10 -7.08 -0.62
N PHE A 34 14.94 -7.31 0.69
CA PHE A 34 13.78 -7.93 1.31
C PHE A 34 13.31 -7.00 2.43
N ILE A 35 12.07 -6.53 2.34
CA ILE A 35 11.50 -5.62 3.34
C ILE A 35 10.22 -6.22 3.87
N ASN A 36 10.27 -6.53 5.16
CA ASN A 36 9.11 -6.90 5.94
C ASN A 36 8.39 -5.64 6.41
N VAL A 37 7.06 -5.63 6.28
CA VAL A 37 6.21 -4.53 6.74
C VAL A 37 5.07 -5.10 7.57
N VAL A 38 5.04 -4.68 8.83
CA VAL A 38 4.00 -5.07 9.79
C VAL A 38 2.63 -4.47 9.42
N PRO A 39 1.51 -5.03 9.90
CA PRO A 39 0.16 -4.62 9.49
C PRO A 39 -0.14 -3.14 9.74
N GLU A 40 0.26 -2.59 10.89
CA GLU A 40 -0.06 -1.22 11.31
C GLU A 40 0.70 -0.13 10.55
N SER A 41 1.82 -0.46 9.91
CA SER A 41 2.66 0.52 9.23
C SER A 41 1.98 1.14 8.01
N LYS A 42 2.02 2.46 7.89
CA LYS A 42 1.51 3.14 6.69
C LYS A 42 2.59 3.08 5.61
N ARG A 43 2.24 2.51 4.46
CA ARG A 43 3.17 2.31 3.35
C ARG A 43 2.72 2.85 2.00
N ALA A 44 3.69 3.23 1.17
CA ALA A 44 3.54 3.38 -0.27
C ALA A 44 4.87 3.14 -0.97
N LEU A 45 4.82 2.66 -2.21
CA LEU A 45 5.99 2.41 -3.05
C LEU A 45 6.02 3.38 -4.22
N LYS A 46 7.22 3.76 -4.64
CA LYS A 46 7.45 4.52 -5.87
C LYS A 46 8.71 3.99 -6.57
N ALA A 47 8.61 3.73 -7.86
CA ALA A 47 9.77 3.43 -8.69
C ALA A 47 10.66 4.68 -8.85
N ALA A 48 11.97 4.50 -9.03
CA ALA A 48 12.84 5.63 -9.35
C ALA A 48 12.42 6.25 -10.69
N ASP A 49 12.66 7.54 -10.89
CA ASP A 49 12.22 8.24 -12.10
C ASP A 49 12.90 7.70 -13.39
N ASP A 50 14.02 6.99 -13.23
CA ASP A 50 14.88 6.45 -14.30
C ASP A 50 14.94 4.91 -14.33
N SER A 51 14.13 4.21 -13.52
CA SER A 51 14.16 2.76 -13.41
C SER A 51 12.80 2.19 -13.05
N ASP A 52 12.48 1.04 -13.63
CA ASP A 52 11.40 0.20 -13.11
C ASP A 52 11.73 -0.25 -11.67
N LEU A 53 10.69 -0.67 -10.95
CA LEU A 53 10.79 -1.37 -9.67
C LEU A 53 9.96 -2.65 -9.78
N ILE A 54 10.64 -3.80 -9.80
CA ILE A 54 10.01 -5.11 -9.97
C ILE A 54 10.22 -5.91 -8.70
N PHE A 55 9.14 -6.32 -8.04
CA PHE A 55 9.18 -7.05 -6.78
C PHE A 55 8.07 -8.11 -6.73
N ILE A 56 8.25 -9.06 -5.82
CA ILE A 56 7.19 -9.98 -5.37
C ILE A 56 6.73 -9.46 -4.01
N CYS A 57 5.43 -9.20 -3.85
CA CYS A 57 4.83 -9.00 -2.54
C CYS A 57 4.22 -10.33 -2.07
N ALA A 58 4.68 -10.82 -0.94
CA ALA A 58 4.13 -12.00 -0.28
C ALA A 58 3.46 -11.58 1.02
N GLY A 59 2.15 -11.79 1.10
CA GLY A 59 1.35 -11.49 2.29
C GLY A 59 1.00 -12.74 3.08
N ALA A 60 1.00 -12.64 4.40
CA ALA A 60 0.49 -13.66 5.29
C ALA A 60 -0.53 -13.06 6.27
N VAL A 61 -1.60 -13.79 6.52
CA VAL A 61 -2.61 -13.46 7.52
C VAL A 61 -2.68 -14.59 8.54
N SER A 62 -3.20 -14.26 9.72
CA SER A 62 -3.61 -15.26 10.70
C SER A 62 -4.63 -16.24 10.06
N THR A 63 -4.81 -17.44 10.63
CA THR A 63 -5.77 -18.43 10.10
C THR A 63 -7.21 -17.95 10.33
N GLY A 64 -7.67 -17.04 9.47
CA GLY A 64 -9.01 -16.48 9.42
C GLY A 64 -9.70 -16.81 8.09
N LYS A 65 -11.03 -16.70 8.07
CA LYS A 65 -11.78 -16.80 6.82
C LYS A 65 -11.72 -15.45 6.09
N TYR A 66 -11.04 -15.44 4.95
CA TYR A 66 -11.03 -14.31 4.03
C TYR A 66 -11.72 -14.69 2.71
N PRO A 67 -12.33 -13.72 2.00
CA PRO A 67 -12.55 -12.35 2.45
C PRO A 67 -13.54 -12.27 3.62
N LYS A 68 -13.39 -11.26 4.49
CA LYS A 68 -14.29 -10.99 5.62
C LYS A 68 -15.65 -10.47 5.11
N SER A 69 -15.65 -9.70 4.02
CA SER A 69 -16.85 -9.18 3.36
C SER A 69 -17.32 -10.09 2.22
N PRO A 70 -18.62 -10.44 2.14
CA PRO A 70 -19.16 -11.29 1.08
C PRO A 70 -19.09 -10.63 -0.30
N ASN A 71 -18.99 -9.30 -0.36
CA ASN A 71 -18.92 -8.52 -1.61
C ASN A 71 -17.50 -8.04 -1.91
N SER A 72 -16.48 -8.60 -1.24
CA SER A 72 -15.10 -8.21 -1.49
C SER A 72 -14.66 -8.59 -2.90
N LYS A 73 -13.89 -7.69 -3.52
CA LYS A 73 -13.18 -7.96 -4.78
C LYS A 73 -11.78 -8.52 -4.55
N ALA A 74 -11.27 -8.46 -3.32
CA ALA A 74 -9.94 -8.91 -2.95
C ALA A 74 -10.01 -10.29 -2.26
N LEU A 75 -8.97 -11.10 -2.45
CA LEU A 75 -8.83 -12.38 -1.76
C LEU A 75 -8.65 -12.18 -0.25
N ILE A 76 -7.83 -11.19 0.13
CA ILE A 76 -7.64 -10.70 1.49
C ILE A 76 -8.07 -9.24 1.48
N ASP A 77 -9.11 -8.91 2.25
CA ASP A 77 -9.85 -7.65 2.17
C ASP A 77 -9.62 -6.71 3.37
N ASP A 78 -8.47 -6.84 4.01
CA ASP A 78 -8.11 -6.08 5.21
C ASP A 78 -7.31 -4.79 4.93
N GLY A 79 -7.15 -4.42 3.66
CA GLY A 79 -6.47 -3.18 3.27
C GLY A 79 -7.24 -1.93 3.70
N ILE A 80 -6.60 -1.10 4.52
CA ILE A 80 -7.09 0.19 5.01
C ILE A 80 -6.33 1.31 4.29
N PRO A 81 -6.95 1.99 3.32
CA PRO A 81 -6.38 3.14 2.65
C PRO A 81 -6.41 4.36 3.56
N ASP A 82 -5.36 5.16 3.47
CA ASP A 82 -5.29 6.49 4.05
C ASP A 82 -5.42 7.52 2.91
N TYR A 83 -6.60 8.14 2.85
CA TYR A 83 -6.96 9.13 1.82
C TYR A 83 -6.48 10.54 2.17
N ASP A 84 -6.35 10.82 3.47
CA ASP A 84 -6.04 12.16 3.98
C ASP A 84 -4.52 12.40 3.99
N ASN A 85 -3.72 11.33 4.13
CA ASN A 85 -2.26 11.38 4.07
C ASN A 85 -1.74 10.72 2.79
N VAL A 86 -1.35 11.56 1.84
CA VAL A 86 -0.70 11.14 0.60
C VAL A 86 0.79 10.89 0.83
N PRO A 87 1.44 10.05 0.01
CA PRO A 87 2.90 9.94 0.04
C PRO A 87 3.56 11.31 -0.23
N PRO A 88 4.75 11.60 0.34
CA PRO A 88 5.40 12.91 0.22
C PRO A 88 5.59 13.42 -1.21
N TRP A 89 5.81 12.51 -2.17
CA TRP A 89 5.97 12.87 -3.59
C TRP A 89 4.68 13.34 -4.28
N TYR A 90 3.53 13.31 -3.60
CA TYR A 90 2.25 13.86 -4.05
C TYR A 90 1.71 14.97 -3.14
N GLU A 91 2.49 15.43 -2.15
CA GLU A 91 2.06 16.51 -1.28
C GLU A 91 1.77 17.79 -2.08
N GLY A 92 0.66 18.47 -1.76
CA GLY A 92 0.21 19.66 -2.48
C GLY A 92 -0.35 19.41 -3.89
N ASN A 93 -0.44 18.17 -4.36
CA ASN A 93 -1.00 17.87 -5.69
C ASN A 93 -2.54 17.87 -5.67
N GLU A 94 -3.15 18.96 -6.15
CA GLU A 94 -4.60 19.15 -6.18
C GLU A 94 -5.35 18.01 -6.87
N LYS A 95 -4.82 17.50 -7.99
CA LYS A 95 -5.46 16.39 -8.72
C LYS A 95 -5.51 15.11 -7.89
N ILE A 96 -4.43 14.83 -7.14
CA ILE A 96 -4.39 13.65 -6.27
C ILE A 96 -5.36 13.83 -5.10
N ALA A 97 -5.47 15.03 -4.55
CA ALA A 97 -6.44 15.34 -3.50
C ALA A 97 -7.88 15.11 -3.96
N GLU A 98 -8.24 15.59 -5.16
CA GLU A 98 -9.57 15.36 -5.76
C GLU A 98 -9.85 13.87 -5.98
N ILE A 99 -8.89 13.12 -6.51
CA ILE A 99 -9.01 11.68 -6.73
C ILE A 99 -9.24 10.95 -5.40
N ASN A 100 -8.47 11.28 -4.35
CA ASN A 100 -8.62 10.67 -3.04
C ASN A 100 -9.97 10.97 -2.40
N GLN A 101 -10.47 12.21 -2.52
CA GLN A 101 -11.80 12.57 -2.02
C GLN A 101 -12.90 11.77 -2.72
N ARG A 102 -12.82 11.63 -4.05
CA ARG A 102 -13.76 10.78 -4.79
C ARG A 102 -13.69 9.32 -4.31
N LEU A 103 -12.49 8.76 -4.17
CA LEU A 103 -12.30 7.38 -3.72
C LEU A 103 -12.80 7.14 -2.28
N LYS A 104 -12.67 8.14 -1.41
CA LYS A 104 -13.20 8.13 -0.05
C LYS A 104 -14.72 8.03 -0.07
N ASN A 105 -15.38 8.91 -0.83
CA ASN A 105 -16.84 8.91 -1.00
C ASN A 105 -17.34 7.59 -1.61
N ASP A 106 -16.67 7.07 -2.65
CA ASP A 106 -17.02 5.80 -3.28
C ASP A 106 -16.92 4.60 -2.31
N ARG A 107 -15.97 4.65 -1.35
CA ARG A 107 -15.80 3.59 -0.36
C ARG A 107 -16.85 3.69 0.74
N GLU A 108 -17.21 4.89 1.17
CA GLU A 108 -18.29 5.12 2.15
C GLU A 108 -19.64 4.67 1.60
N ALA A 109 -19.96 5.02 0.35
CA ALA A 109 -21.20 4.60 -0.31
C ALA A 109 -21.33 3.08 -0.53
N ARG A 110 -20.24 2.30 -0.44
CA ARG A 110 -20.25 0.82 -0.51
C ARG A 110 -20.39 0.15 0.84
N LYS A 111 -20.20 0.90 1.94
CA LYS A 111 -20.39 0.39 3.30
C LYS A 111 -21.86 0.47 3.74
N GLU A 112 -22.64 1.35 3.11
CA GLU A 112 -24.12 1.39 3.18
C GLU A 112 -24.74 0.26 2.34
#